data_AF-L1MR07-F1
#
_entry.id   AF-L1MR07-F1
#
_cell.length_a   1.000
_cell.length_b   1.000
_cell.length_c   1.000
_cell.angle_alpha   90.00
_cell.angle_beta   90.00
_cell.angle_gamma   90.00
#
_symmetry.space_group_name_H-M   'P 1'
#
loop_
_entity.id
_entity.type
_entity.pdbx_description
1 polymer ?
#
loop_
_entity_poly.entity_id
_entity_poly.type
_entity_poly.pdbx_seq_one_letter_code
_entity_poly.pdbx_strand_id
1 'polypeptide(L)'
;MLQGDNITIRKVHGVEDADLHKIKAFLQGAVYSWCITCKDEWFCARDFIGGDNYYWEHYPLGGLYFRHINAGHDHDYAFDQAAKDAGKILKSVLKEDSRVFETEGGYTRRYR
;
A
#
# COMPACT_ATOMS: atom_id res chain seq x y z
N MET A 1 -2.45 -11.18 8.90
CA MET A 1 -2.76 -12.42 8.16
C MET A 1 -3.97 -12.20 7.25
N LEU A 2 -3.87 -12.57 5.98
CA LEU A 2 -4.97 -12.44 5.00
C LEU A 2 -5.79 -13.73 4.88
N GLN A 3 -7.11 -13.60 4.81
CA GLN A 3 -8.08 -14.68 4.53
C GLN A 3 -8.99 -14.31 3.36
N GLY A 4 -9.48 -15.30 2.60
CA GLY A 4 -10.36 -15.09 1.43
C GLY A 4 -9.62 -15.27 0.10
N ASP A 5 -10.03 -14.51 -0.92
CA ASP A 5 -9.44 -14.56 -2.25
C ASP A 5 -8.17 -13.71 -2.38
N ASN A 6 -7.43 -13.89 -3.48
CA ASN A 6 -6.22 -13.13 -3.84
C ASN A 6 -5.31 -12.81 -2.63
N ILE A 7 -4.79 -13.82 -1.96
CA ILE A 7 -3.88 -13.66 -0.80
C ILE A 7 -2.39 -13.71 -1.17
N THR A 8 -2.08 -14.02 -2.43
CA THR A 8 -0.69 -14.12 -2.93
C THR A 8 0.01 -12.76 -2.92
N ILE A 9 1.20 -12.71 -2.32
CA ILE A 9 2.03 -11.51 -2.27
C ILE A 9 2.94 -11.46 -3.49
N ARG A 10 3.04 -10.28 -4.11
CA ARG A 10 4.00 -10.00 -5.18
C ARG A 10 5.08 -9.07 -4.63
N LYS A 11 6.33 -9.48 -4.72
CA LYS A 11 7.47 -8.65 -4.32
C LYS A 11 7.57 -7.42 -5.22
N VAL A 12 7.82 -6.26 -4.64
CA VAL A 12 8.20 -5.05 -5.36
C VAL A 12 9.73 -5.02 -5.45
N HIS A 13 10.24 -4.74 -6.64
CA HIS A 13 11.66 -4.67 -6.94
C HIS A 13 12.06 -3.21 -7.23
N GLY A 14 13.36 -2.90 -7.16
CA GLY A 14 13.87 -1.54 -7.42
C GLY A 14 13.48 -0.53 -6.34
N VAL A 15 13.40 -0.98 -5.09
CA VAL A 15 13.26 -0.15 -3.89
C VAL A 15 14.31 -0.64 -2.90
N GLU A 16 15.12 0.27 -2.38
CA GLU A 16 16.10 -0.03 -1.33
C GLU A 16 15.40 -0.55 -0.07
N ASP A 17 16.02 -1.51 0.63
CA ASP A 17 15.39 -2.16 1.79
C ASP A 17 15.04 -1.15 2.89
N ALA A 18 15.88 -0.12 3.09
CA ALA A 18 15.63 0.95 4.05
C ALA A 18 14.39 1.79 3.69
N ASP A 19 14.18 2.07 2.40
CA ASP A 19 13.01 2.84 1.96
C ASP A 19 11.75 1.98 1.93
N LEU A 20 11.87 0.70 1.55
CA LEU A 20 10.78 -0.26 1.67
C LEU A 20 10.32 -0.39 3.13
N HIS A 21 11.25 -0.39 4.09
CA HIS A 21 10.93 -0.41 5.51
C HIS A 21 10.13 0.84 5.94
N LYS A 22 10.55 2.04 5.52
CA LYS A 22 9.81 3.29 5.82
C LYS A 22 8.41 3.28 5.21
N ILE A 23 8.26 2.82 3.97
CA ILE A 23 6.96 2.71 3.30
C ILE A 23 6.06 1.73 4.05
N LYS A 24 6.58 0.55 4.41
CA LYS A 24 5.84 -0.43 5.21
C LYS A 24 5.39 0.15 6.55
N ALA A 25 6.29 0.83 7.27
CA ALA A 25 5.96 1.45 8.56
C ALA A 25 4.88 2.53 8.43
N PHE A 26 4.95 3.36 7.39
CA PHE A 26 3.93 4.36 7.09
C PHE A 26 2.55 3.73 6.83
N LEU A 27 2.49 2.72 5.94
CA LEU A 27 1.25 2.00 5.63
C LEU A 27 0.70 1.22 6.83
N GLN A 28 1.57 0.63 7.64
CA GLN A 28 1.20 -0.05 8.89
C GLN A 28 0.51 0.91 9.87
N GLY A 29 1.00 2.15 9.97
CA GLY A 29 0.36 3.22 10.75
C GLY A 29 -1.04 3.57 10.23
N ALA A 30 -1.22 3.70 8.91
CA ALA A 30 -2.52 3.95 8.30
C ALA A 30 -3.51 2.80 8.56
N VAL A 31 -3.08 1.56 8.41
CA VAL A 31 -3.89 0.37 8.73
C VAL A 31 -4.26 0.34 10.21
N TYR A 32 -3.32 0.66 11.11
CA TYR A 32 -3.60 0.72 12.54
C TYR A 32 -4.68 1.74 12.87
N SER A 33 -4.55 2.96 12.32
CA SER A 33 -5.54 4.03 12.47
C SER A 33 -6.93 3.58 11.99
N TRP A 34 -7.02 3.00 10.78
CA TRP A 34 -8.29 2.50 10.24
C TRP A 34 -8.95 1.46 11.13
N CYS A 35 -8.18 0.46 11.59
CA CYS A 35 -8.70 -0.60 12.44
C CYS A 35 -9.30 -0.09 13.76
N ILE A 36 -8.83 1.05 14.30
CA ILE A 36 -9.35 1.61 15.56
C ILE A 36 -10.51 2.58 15.34
N THR A 37 -10.54 3.32 14.21
CA THR A 37 -11.57 4.35 13.94
C THR A 37 -12.72 3.87 13.07
N CYS A 38 -12.47 2.91 12.17
CA CYS A 38 -13.39 2.44 11.12
C CYS A 38 -13.63 0.94 11.28
N LYS A 39 -14.11 0.53 12.47
CA LYS A 39 -14.37 -0.87 12.80
C LYS A 39 -15.40 -1.47 11.83
N ASP A 40 -15.18 -2.72 11.44
CA ASP A 40 -16.04 -3.47 10.51
C ASP A 40 -16.19 -2.88 9.09
N GLU A 41 -15.49 -1.80 8.78
CA GLU A 41 -15.50 -1.18 7.46
C GLU A 41 -14.47 -1.82 6.52
N TRP A 42 -14.86 -1.89 5.25
CA TRP A 42 -14.00 -2.33 4.16
C TRP A 42 -13.07 -1.20 3.71
N PHE A 43 -11.83 -1.55 3.36
CA PHE A 43 -10.84 -0.61 2.86
C PHE A 43 -9.97 -1.21 1.75
N CYS A 44 -9.36 -0.35 0.97
CA CYS A 44 -8.35 -0.66 -0.03
C CYS A 44 -7.23 0.39 0.00
N ALA A 45 -6.20 0.22 -0.84
CA ALA A 45 -5.09 1.18 -0.89
C ALA A 45 -5.55 2.61 -1.17
N ARG A 46 -6.60 2.79 -2.00
CA ARG A 46 -7.12 4.12 -2.35
C ARG A 46 -7.59 4.90 -1.12
N ASP A 47 -8.12 4.23 -0.10
CA ASP A 47 -8.64 4.88 1.11
C ASP A 47 -7.52 5.47 1.98
N PHE A 48 -6.28 5.01 1.82
CA PHE A 48 -5.13 5.51 2.55
C PHE A 48 -4.29 6.50 1.76
N ILE A 49 -4.08 6.21 0.47
CA ILE A 49 -3.02 6.85 -0.34
C ILE A 49 -3.51 7.24 -1.74
N GLY A 50 -4.82 7.19 -2.00
CA GLY A 50 -5.42 7.67 -3.24
C GLY A 50 -6.40 8.81 -2.96
N GLY A 51 -7.27 9.11 -3.95
CA GLY A 51 -8.24 10.20 -3.82
C GLY A 51 -7.52 11.53 -3.68
N ASP A 52 -7.73 12.22 -2.57
CA ASP A 52 -7.06 13.50 -2.26
C ASP A 52 -5.64 13.32 -1.66
N ASN A 53 -5.28 12.11 -1.20
CA ASN A 53 -3.99 11.82 -0.58
C ASN A 53 -2.98 11.18 -1.56
N TYR A 54 -2.93 11.69 -2.79
CA TYR A 54 -2.11 11.14 -3.89
C TYR A 54 -0.78 11.88 -4.09
N TYR A 55 -0.58 13.02 -3.42
CA TYR A 55 0.65 13.80 -3.51
C TYR A 55 1.68 13.32 -2.49
N TRP A 56 2.59 12.44 -2.92
CA TRP A 56 3.48 11.74 -2.01
C TRP A 56 4.89 12.33 -1.86
N GLU A 57 5.16 13.51 -2.44
CA GLU A 57 6.53 14.06 -2.53
C GLU A 57 7.25 14.12 -1.18
N HIS A 58 6.54 14.42 -0.10
CA HIS A 58 7.10 14.58 1.24
C HIS A 58 6.88 13.37 2.15
N TYR A 59 6.37 12.26 1.61
CA TYR A 59 6.13 11.02 2.34
C TYR A 59 7.04 9.90 1.83
N PRO A 60 7.25 8.82 2.62
CA PRO A 60 8.05 7.68 2.15
C PRO A 60 7.58 7.09 0.81
N LEU A 61 6.29 7.18 0.49
CA LEU A 61 5.74 6.72 -0.79
C LEU A 61 6.26 7.50 -2.00
N GLY A 62 6.75 8.73 -1.83
CA GLY A 62 7.29 9.55 -2.92
C GLY A 62 8.42 8.85 -3.66
N GLY A 63 9.22 8.02 -2.96
CA GLY A 63 10.28 7.22 -3.58
C GLY A 63 9.78 6.24 -4.66
N LEU A 64 8.55 5.72 -4.53
CA LEU A 64 7.95 4.82 -5.52
C LEU A 64 7.69 5.54 -6.85
N TYR A 65 7.32 6.81 -6.78
CA TYR A 65 7.05 7.66 -7.93
C TYR A 65 8.35 8.24 -8.51
N PHE A 66 9.19 8.86 -7.68
CA PHE A 66 10.39 9.55 -8.13
C PHE A 66 11.41 8.63 -8.78
N ARG A 67 11.49 7.35 -8.40
CA ARG A 67 12.37 6.40 -9.11
C ARG A 67 11.97 6.22 -10.58
N HIS A 68 10.69 6.33 -10.94
CA HIS A 68 10.24 6.23 -12.32
C HIS A 68 10.54 7.52 -13.08
N ILE A 69 10.32 8.67 -12.45
CA ILE A 69 10.71 9.98 -13.01
C ILE A 69 12.22 10.05 -13.25
N ASN A 70 13.03 9.64 -12.28
CA ASN A 70 14.49 9.62 -12.37
C ASN A 70 15.00 8.62 -13.42
N ALA A 71 14.21 7.60 -13.77
CA ALA A 71 14.49 6.67 -14.86
C ALA A 71 14.05 7.21 -16.24
N GLY A 72 13.51 8.43 -16.32
CA GLY A 72 13.11 9.09 -17.56
C GLY A 72 11.70 8.74 -18.04
N HIS A 73 10.86 8.13 -17.20
CA HIS A 73 9.46 7.90 -17.54
C HIS A 73 8.61 9.17 -17.38
N ASP A 74 7.49 9.22 -18.12
CA ASP A 74 6.50 10.27 -17.96
C ASP A 74 5.71 10.15 -16.63
N HIS A 75 4.99 11.22 -16.31
CA HIS A 75 4.21 11.35 -15.08
C HIS A 75 3.09 10.31 -14.97
N ASP A 76 2.39 10.01 -16.08
CA ASP A 76 1.25 9.09 -16.08
C ASP A 76 1.72 7.67 -15.77
N TYR A 77 2.80 7.25 -16.43
CA TYR A 77 3.45 5.97 -16.16
C TYR A 77 3.98 5.90 -14.73
N ALA A 78 4.69 6.93 -14.27
CA ALA A 78 5.25 6.97 -12.92
C ALA A 78 4.15 6.87 -11.85
N PHE A 79 3.03 7.57 -12.04
CA PHE A 79 1.87 7.54 -11.16
C PHE A 79 1.21 6.16 -11.13
N ASP A 80 0.90 5.58 -12.30
CA ASP A 80 0.27 4.26 -12.41
C ASP A 80 1.12 3.16 -11.77
N GLN A 81 2.43 3.14 -12.04
CA GLN A 81 3.32 2.13 -11.48
C GLN A 81 3.52 2.32 -9.97
N ALA A 82 3.66 3.55 -9.49
CA ALA A 82 3.80 3.84 -8.07
C ALA A 82 2.54 3.41 -7.28
N ALA A 83 1.34 3.66 -7.82
CA ALA A 83 0.09 3.21 -7.24
C ALA A 83 -0.02 1.68 -7.16
N LYS A 84 0.34 0.98 -8.24
CA LYS A 84 0.37 -0.49 -8.26
C LYS A 84 1.33 -1.07 -7.23
N ASP A 85 2.50 -0.47 -7.07
CA ASP A 85 3.49 -0.95 -6.12
C ASP A 85 3.12 -0.64 -4.67
N ALA A 86 2.54 0.53 -4.40
CA ALA A 86 2.01 0.85 -3.08
C ALA A 86 0.91 -0.16 -2.66
N GLY A 87 0.02 -0.54 -3.59
CA GLY A 87 -0.99 -1.57 -3.33
C GLY A 87 -0.39 -2.96 -3.03
N LYS A 88 0.67 -3.37 -3.75
CA LYS A 88 1.39 -4.63 -3.47
C LYS A 88 2.07 -4.59 -2.10
N ILE A 89 2.70 -3.47 -1.75
CA ILE A 89 3.37 -3.30 -0.46
C ILE A 89 2.36 -3.32 0.68
N LEU A 90 1.22 -2.63 0.56
CA LEU A 90 0.14 -2.68 1.54
C LEU A 90 -0.32 -4.13 1.78
N LYS A 91 -0.48 -4.91 0.71
CA LYS A 91 -0.85 -6.32 0.84
C LYS A 91 0.19 -7.13 1.62
N SER A 92 1.48 -6.85 1.43
CA SER A 92 2.58 -7.45 2.22
C SER A 92 2.45 -7.06 3.70
N VAL A 93 2.21 -5.78 3.99
CA VAL A 93 1.99 -5.25 5.34
C VAL A 93 0.85 -6.02 6.04
N LEU A 94 -0.31 -6.16 5.39
CA LEU A 94 -1.45 -6.89 5.96
C LEU A 94 -1.20 -8.40 6.15
N LYS A 95 -0.35 -8.99 5.31
CA LYS A 95 0.04 -10.39 5.45
C LYS A 95 0.95 -10.61 6.65
N GLU A 96 1.88 -9.69 6.88
CA GLU A 96 2.86 -9.68 7.98
C GLU A 96 2.24 -9.24 9.32
N ASP A 97 1.13 -8.51 9.28
CA ASP A 97 0.37 -8.10 10.46
C ASP A 97 -0.18 -9.31 11.25
N SER A 98 -0.21 -9.22 12.58
CA SER A 98 -0.73 -10.27 13.47
C SER A 98 -2.25 -10.38 13.44
N ARG A 99 -2.97 -9.31 13.08
CA ARG A 99 -4.43 -9.29 12.94
C ARG A 99 -4.90 -10.08 11.72
N VAL A 100 -6.15 -10.51 11.72
CA VAL A 100 -6.77 -11.19 10.57
C VAL A 100 -7.53 -10.18 9.73
N PHE A 101 -7.29 -10.19 8.42
CA PHE A 101 -8.02 -9.37 7.45
C PHE A 101 -8.73 -10.26 6.45
N GLU A 102 -10.06 -10.12 6.38
CA GLU A 102 -10.89 -10.72 5.35
C GLU A 102 -10.64 -10.01 4.00
N THR A 103 -10.88 -10.72 2.90
CA THR A 103 -10.67 -10.21 1.55
C THR A 103 -11.89 -10.44 0.69
N GLU A 104 -12.27 -9.38 -0.03
CA GLU A 104 -13.31 -9.40 -1.06
C GLU A 104 -12.84 -8.65 -2.31
N GLY A 105 -13.27 -9.13 -3.49
CA GLY A 105 -12.92 -8.51 -4.78
C GLY A 105 -11.42 -8.47 -5.05
N GLY A 106 -10.65 -9.32 -4.38
CA GLY A 106 -9.21 -9.44 -4.48
C GLY A 106 -8.35 -8.31 -3.89
N TYR A 107 -8.87 -7.11 -3.63
CA TYR A 107 -8.08 -5.98 -3.15
C TYR A 107 -8.67 -5.27 -1.93
N THR A 108 -9.97 -5.44 -1.68
CA THR A 108 -10.66 -4.84 -0.56
C THR A 108 -10.52 -5.74 0.67
N ARG A 109 -10.29 -5.13 1.82
CA ARG A 109 -9.93 -5.80 3.07
C ARG A 109 -10.79 -5.28 4.21
N ARG A 110 -11.04 -6.13 5.21
CA ARG A 110 -11.71 -5.72 6.44
C ARG A 110 -11.04 -6.37 7.63
N TYR A 111 -10.86 -5.58 8.69
CA TYR A 111 -10.44 -6.08 9.99
C TYR A 111 -11.66 -6.49 10.82
N ARG A 112 -11.60 -7.68 11.43
CA ARG A 112 -12.55 -8.18 12.42
C ARG A 112 -11.80 -8.73 13.62
#